data_AF-A0AAW4VXG1-F1
#
_entry.id   AF-A0AAW4VXG1-F1
#
_cell.length_a   1.000
_cell.length_b   1.000
_cell.length_c   1.000
_cell.angle_alpha   90.00
_cell.angle_beta   90.00
_cell.angle_gamma   90.00
#
_symmetry.space_group_name_H-M   'P 1'
#
loop_
_entity.id
_entity.type
_entity.pdbx_description
1 polymer ?
#
loop_
_entity_poly.entity_id
_entity_poly.type
_entity_poly.pdbx_seq_one_letter_code
_entity_poly.pdbx_strand_id
1 'polypeptide(L)'
;MKAIRKKPGCAPEIIEVENTLKALQAEVGGYIETVTIASDAVVICNEEGAPLGMPYNCRFVDVDFVGPILVVGRNKDEFCDVPEADFLMHHLRDEDNTHDD
;
A
#
# COMPACT_ATOMS: atom_id res chain seq x y z
N MET A 1 -9.25 3.51 10.83
CA MET A 1 -9.48 2.35 9.96
C MET A 1 -8.18 1.60 9.88
N LYS A 2 -8.28 0.28 9.89
CA LYS A 2 -7.15 -0.61 9.88
C LYS A 2 -6.58 -0.69 8.46
N ALA A 3 -5.31 -0.38 8.31
CA ALA A 3 -4.59 -0.48 7.05
C ALA A 3 -3.29 -1.28 7.25
N ILE A 4 -2.79 -1.91 6.19
CA ILE A 4 -1.39 -2.38 6.15
C ILE A 4 -0.55 -1.26 5.58
N ARG A 5 0.47 -0.81 6.29
CA ARG A 5 1.49 0.10 5.76
C ARG A 5 2.73 -0.70 5.41
N LYS A 6 3.26 -0.47 4.21
CA LYS A 6 4.57 -0.98 3.79
C LYS A 6 5.43 0.20 3.38
N LYS A 7 6.55 0.39 4.06
CA LYS A 7 7.55 1.40 3.72
C LYS A 7 8.72 0.73 2.99
N PRO A 8 9.40 1.46 2.08
CA PRO A 8 10.63 1.00 1.46
C PRO A 8 11.63 0.43 2.48
N GLY A 9 12.09 -0.80 2.24
CA GLY A 9 13.05 -1.51 3.10
C GLY A 9 12.55 -1.88 4.50
N CYS A 10 11.27 -1.69 4.81
CA CYS A 10 10.66 -2.07 6.08
C CYS A 10 9.71 -3.25 5.90
N ALA A 11 9.52 -4.07 6.95
CA ALA A 11 8.45 -5.06 6.96
C ALA A 11 7.07 -4.37 6.99
N PRO A 12 6.01 -5.01 6.42
CA PRO A 12 4.67 -4.46 6.50
C PRO A 12 4.13 -4.49 7.95
N GLU A 13 3.36 -3.47 8.32
CA GLU A 13 2.81 -3.27 9.66
C GLU A 13 1.32 -2.90 9.60
N ILE A 14 0.56 -3.30 10.62
CA ILE A 14 -0.83 -2.85 10.78
C ILE A 14 -0.81 -1.49 11.47
N ILE A 15 -1.55 -0.54 10.90
CA ILE A 15 -1.78 0.77 11.51
C ILE A 15 -3.26 1.09 11.60
N GLU A 16 -3.60 1.99 12.53
CA GLU A 16 -4.84 2.75 12.49
C GLU A 16 -4.57 4.08 11.79
N VAL A 17 -5.29 4.34 10.71
CA VAL A 17 -5.24 5.60 9.96
C VAL A 17 -6.63 6.23 9.90
N GLU A 18 -6.70 7.56 9.99
CA GLU A 18 -7.95 8.27 9.81
C GLU A 18 -8.42 8.12 8.35
N ASN A 19 -9.69 7.81 8.13
CA ASN A 19 -10.24 7.66 6.78
C ASN A 19 -10.60 9.03 6.17
N THR A 20 -9.58 9.88 6.02
CA THR A 20 -9.69 11.17 5.34
C THR A 20 -8.61 11.27 4.28
N LEU A 21 -8.92 11.95 3.18
CA LEU A 21 -7.97 12.17 2.09
C LEU A 21 -6.65 12.76 2.61
N LYS A 22 -6.72 13.73 3.54
CA LYS A 22 -5.53 14.36 4.13
C LYS A 22 -4.64 13.36 4.88
N ALA A 23 -5.22 12.47 5.67
CA ALA A 23 -4.45 11.48 6.42
C ALA A 23 -3.82 10.44 5.48
N LEU A 24 -4.55 9.99 4.45
CA LEU A 24 -4.05 9.05 3.45
C LEU A 24 -2.91 9.65 2.63
N GLN A 25 -3.06 10.91 2.17
CA GLN A 25 -2.00 11.65 1.48
C GLN A 25 -0.75 11.83 2.34
N ALA A 26 -0.91 12.02 3.65
CA ALA A 26 0.21 12.15 4.57
C ALA A 26 1.00 10.83 4.73
N GLU A 27 0.31 9.68 4.74
CA GLU A 27 0.96 8.38 4.83
C GLU A 27 1.77 8.03 3.58
N VAL A 28 1.28 8.36 2.37
CA VAL A 28 1.98 8.09 1.10
C VAL A 28 2.90 9.24 0.64
N GLY A 29 2.83 10.39 1.30
CA GLY A 29 3.71 11.53 1.06
C GLY A 29 3.40 12.34 -0.20
N GLY A 30 2.13 12.42 -0.63
CA GLY A 30 1.74 13.14 -1.84
C GLY A 30 0.27 12.97 -2.21
N TYR A 31 -0.08 13.25 -3.46
CA TYR A 31 -1.41 12.91 -3.99
C TYR A 31 -1.56 11.39 -4.08
N ILE A 32 -2.78 10.91 -3.86
CA ILE A 32 -3.05 9.48 -3.82
C ILE A 32 -3.47 8.97 -5.20
N GLU A 33 -2.95 7.81 -5.56
CA GLU A 33 -3.50 6.95 -6.61
C GLU A 33 -3.90 5.62 -5.98
N THR A 34 -4.92 4.96 -6.54
CA THR A 34 -5.37 3.64 -6.09
C THR A 34 -5.17 2.58 -7.16
N VAL A 35 -4.51 1.48 -6.79
CA VAL A 35 -4.40 0.27 -7.62
C VAL A 35 -5.32 -0.81 -7.04
N THR A 36 -6.23 -1.33 -7.86
CA THR A 36 -7.15 -2.39 -7.42
C THR A 36 -6.44 -3.73 -7.47
N ILE A 37 -6.40 -4.42 -6.33
CA ILE A 37 -5.69 -5.70 -6.17
C ILE A 37 -6.66 -6.88 -5.95
N ALA A 38 -7.86 -6.60 -5.48
CA ALA A 38 -8.95 -7.55 -5.30
C ALA A 38 -10.30 -6.83 -5.41
N SER A 39 -11.41 -7.58 -5.37
CA SER A 39 -12.77 -7.00 -5.41
C SER A 39 -13.06 -6.07 -4.23
N ASP A 40 -12.42 -6.29 -3.10
CA ASP A 40 -12.65 -5.64 -1.81
C ASP A 40 -11.36 -5.06 -1.20
N ALA A 41 -10.27 -4.95 -1.97
CA ALA A 41 -9.01 -4.39 -1.51
C ALA A 41 -8.30 -3.57 -2.60
N VAL A 42 -7.64 -2.50 -2.17
CA VAL A 42 -6.84 -1.61 -3.03
C VAL A 42 -5.52 -1.25 -2.34
N VAL A 43 -4.52 -0.94 -3.15
CA VAL A 43 -3.31 -0.25 -2.70
C VAL A 43 -3.50 1.25 -2.92
N ILE A 44 -3.19 2.05 -1.92
CA ILE A 44 -3.04 3.50 -2.01
C ILE A 44 -1.55 3.81 -2.06
N CYS A 45 -1.12 4.53 -3.10
CA CYS A 45 0.26 4.96 -3.30
C CYS A 45 0.33 6.43 -3.68
N ASN A 46 1.55 6.96 -3.78
CA ASN A 46 1.77 8.31 -4.26
C ASN A 46 1.71 8.37 -5.78
N GLU A 47 0.78 9.15 -6.33
CA GLU A 47 0.60 9.36 -7.79
C GLU A 47 1.90 9.87 -8.46
N GLU A 48 2.66 10.72 -7.77
CA GLU A 48 3.91 11.29 -8.28
C GLU A 48 5.15 10.51 -7.81
N GLY A 49 4.98 9.35 -7.17
CA GLY A 49 6.08 8.61 -6.55
C GLY A 49 7.21 8.27 -7.53
N ALA A 50 6.87 7.70 -8.70
CA ALA A 50 7.86 7.33 -9.70
C ALA A 50 8.49 8.55 -10.40
N PRO A 51 7.72 9.56 -10.89
CA PRO A 51 8.27 10.80 -11.42
C PRO A 51 9.20 11.55 -10.46
N LEU A 52 8.94 11.49 -9.15
CA LEU A 52 9.77 12.11 -8.11
C LEU A 52 10.96 11.25 -7.67
N GLY A 53 11.14 10.05 -8.25
CA GLY A 53 12.25 9.16 -7.92
C GLY A 53 12.18 8.62 -6.49
N MET A 54 10.97 8.38 -5.96
CA MET A 54 10.82 7.72 -4.66
C MET A 54 11.49 6.33 -4.67
N PRO A 55 12.04 5.88 -3.54
CA PRO A 55 12.72 4.59 -3.47
C PRO A 55 11.75 3.44 -3.75
N TYR A 56 12.24 2.40 -4.42
CA TYR A 56 11.51 1.14 -4.61
C TYR A 56 11.04 0.57 -3.27
N ASN A 57 9.81 0.07 -3.23
CA ASN A 57 9.21 -0.48 -2.02
C ASN A 57 9.00 -1.99 -2.08
N CYS A 58 8.18 -2.44 -3.03
CA CYS A 58 7.92 -3.84 -3.28
C CYS A 58 7.25 -3.99 -4.64
N ARG A 59 7.25 -5.22 -5.16
CA ARG A 59 6.28 -5.67 -6.15
C ARG A 59 5.08 -6.22 -5.36
N PHE A 60 3.88 -6.05 -5.90
CA PHE A 60 2.68 -6.66 -5.35
C PHE A 60 1.64 -6.80 -6.44
N VAL A 61 1.10 -8.02 -6.63
CA VAL A 61 0.18 -8.36 -7.74
C VAL A 61 0.63 -7.79 -9.09
N ASP A 62 1.90 -8.08 -9.43
CA ASP A 62 2.55 -7.69 -10.68
C ASP A 62 2.73 -6.19 -10.93
N VAL A 63 2.52 -5.36 -9.92
CA VAL A 63 2.76 -3.91 -9.98
C VAL A 63 3.94 -3.56 -9.07
N ASP A 64 4.90 -2.81 -9.61
CA ASP A 64 6.01 -2.27 -8.84
C ASP A 64 5.59 -0.96 -8.16
N PHE A 65 5.76 -0.92 -6.84
CA PHE A 65 5.44 0.25 -6.03
C PHE A 65 6.71 0.95 -5.53
N VAL A 66 6.65 2.28 -5.50
CA VAL A 66 7.69 3.14 -4.94
C VAL A 66 7.12 4.00 -3.81
N GLY A 67 7.97 4.39 -2.87
CA GLY A 67 7.57 5.15 -1.69
C GLY A 67 6.64 4.34 -0.77
N PRO A 68 6.15 4.95 0.32
CA PRO A 68 5.21 4.28 1.23
C PRO A 68 3.89 3.96 0.52
N ILE A 69 3.35 2.77 0.79
CA ILE A 69 2.02 2.36 0.34
C ILE A 69 1.14 1.97 1.52
N LEU A 70 -0.18 2.06 1.32
CA LEU A 70 -1.18 1.48 2.20
C LEU A 70 -1.98 0.41 1.46
N VAL A 71 -2.27 -0.71 2.09
CA VAL A 71 -3.31 -1.64 1.63
C VAL A 71 -4.53 -1.49 2.52
N VAL A 72 -5.68 -1.22 1.90
CA VAL A 72 -6.95 -0.95 2.57
C VAL A 72 -8.07 -1.75 1.95
N GLY A 73 -9.14 -1.94 2.70
CA GLY A 73 -10.38 -2.50 2.17
C GLY A 73 -11.12 -1.48 1.32
N ARG A 74 -11.91 -1.96 0.38
CA ARG A 74 -12.81 -1.16 -0.44
C ARG A 74 -14.22 -1.71 -0.36
N ASN A 75 -15.16 -0.87 0.05
CA ASN A 75 -16.58 -1.15 0.00
C ASN A 75 -17.26 -0.13 -0.92
N LYS A 76 -17.54 -0.55 -2.16
CA LYS A 76 -18.05 0.32 -3.24
C LYS A 76 -17.08 1.49 -3.50
N ASP A 77 -17.43 2.69 -3.06
CA ASP A 77 -16.68 3.91 -3.30
C ASP A 77 -15.99 4.44 -2.02
N GLU A 78 -16.07 3.70 -0.91
CA GLU A 78 -15.46 4.07 0.37
C GLU A 78 -14.35 3.10 0.74
N PHE A 79 -13.27 3.63 1.34
CA PHE A 79 -12.25 2.82 1.99
C PHE A 79 -12.76 2.32 3.34
N CYS A 80 -12.37 1.10 3.69
CA CYS A 80 -12.67 0.47 4.97
C CYS A 80 -11.46 -0.30 5.50
N ASP A 81 -11.66 -0.99 6.61
CA ASP A 81 -10.62 -1.83 7.21
C ASP A 81 -10.14 -2.88 6.19
N VAL A 82 -8.83 -3.10 6.16
CA VAL A 82 -8.18 -4.08 5.31
C VAL A 82 -8.71 -5.50 5.58
N PRO A 83 -9.26 -6.21 4.58
CA PRO A 83 -9.67 -7.60 4.73
C PRO A 83 -8.43 -8.51 4.80
N GLU A 84 -8.60 -9.71 5.39
CA GLU A 84 -7.58 -10.78 5.36
C GLU A 84 -6.14 -10.32 5.65
N ALA A 85 -5.99 -9.46 6.66
CA ALA A 85 -4.75 -8.74 6.92
C ALA A 85 -3.51 -9.65 7.04
N ASP A 86 -3.66 -10.84 7.65
CA ASP A 86 -2.56 -11.80 7.82
C ASP A 86 -2.08 -12.39 6.48
N PHE A 87 -2.99 -12.64 5.55
CA PHE A 87 -2.67 -13.16 4.21
C PHE A 87 -1.91 -12.11 3.39
N LEU A 88 -2.43 -10.88 3.34
CA LEU A 88 -1.80 -9.77 2.62
C LEU A 88 -0.43 -9.41 3.21
N MET A 89 -0.31 -9.45 4.54
CA MET A 89 0.96 -9.25 5.23
C MET A 89 2.03 -10.27 4.84
N HIS A 90 1.65 -11.54 4.66
CA HIS A 90 2.59 -12.58 4.25
C HIS A 90 3.13 -12.33 2.85
N HIS A 91 2.25 -12.01 1.90
CA HIS A 91 2.64 -11.75 0.50
C HIS A 91 3.53 -10.51 0.37
N LEU A 92 3.21 -9.43 1.12
CA LEU A 92 4.01 -8.22 1.17
C LEU A 92 5.40 -8.39 1.83
N ARG A 93 5.65 -9.51 2.52
CA ARG A 93 6.96 -9.87 3.07
C ARG A 93 7.81 -10.69 2.09
N ASP A 94 7.16 -11.56 1.31
CA ASP A 94 7.87 -12.52 0.46
C ASP A 94 8.43 -11.88 -0.81
N GLU A 95 7.80 -10.82 -1.33
CA GLU A 95 8.27 -10.12 -2.55
C GLU A 95 9.52 -9.24 -2.34
N ASP A 96 10.00 -9.06 -1.10
CA ASP A 96 11.34 -8.48 -0.82
C ASP A 96 12.48 -9.49 -1.13
N ASN A 97 12.19 -10.79 -1.32
CA ASN A 97 13.20 -11.84 -1.53
C ASN A 97 13.44 -12.26 -2.99
N THR A 98 12.80 -11.63 -3.98
CA THR A 98 12.93 -12.04 -5.41
C THR A 98 13.84 -11.14 -6.26
N HIS A 99 14.69 -10.32 -5.63
CA HIS A 99 15.76 -9.58 -6.33
C HIS A 99 17.15 -10.15 -6.00
N ASP A 100 17.34 -11.45 -6.27
CA ASP A 100 18.65 -12.07 -6.42
C ASP A 100 18.62 -12.93 -7.69
N ASP A 101 18.85 -12.31 -8.85
CA ASP A 101 19.41 -12.92 -10.08
C ASP A 101 19.88 -11.83 -11.06
#